data_AF-A9CXK1-F1
#
_entry.id   AF-A9CXK1-F1
#
_cell.length_a   1.000
_cell.length_b   1.000
_cell.length_c   1.000
_cell.angle_alpha   90.00
_cell.angle_beta   90.00
_cell.angle_gamma   90.00
#
_symmetry.space_group_name_H-M   'P 1'
#
loop_
_entity.id
_entity.type
_entity.pdbx_description
1 polymer ?
#
loop_
_entity_poly.entity_id
_entity_poly.type
_entity_poly.pdbx_seq_one_letter_code
_entity_poly.pdbx_strand_id
1 'polypeptide(L)'
;AMPTYSQYEQGLWVFLNHPGTPLTNNEAERCLRGSVIMRKICYGTSSDRGEKFRSRILSVVETCKKRKLSPITVISTIIAGVVGKCDYPDVFGLTSA
;
A
#
# COMPACT_ATOMS: atom_id res chain seq x y z
N ALA A 1 4.60 15.83 -25.22
CA ALA A 1 3.35 15.39 -25.88
C ALA A 1 2.43 14.79 -24.82
N MET A 2 1.15 15.14 -24.80
CA MET A 2 0.19 14.50 -23.89
C MET A 2 0.04 13.02 -24.27
N PRO A 3 0.03 12.11 -23.31
CA PRO A 3 -0.19 10.69 -23.58
C PRO A 3 -1.55 10.49 -24.28
N THR A 4 -1.55 9.88 -25.47
CA THR A 4 -2.79 9.49 -26.17
C THR A 4 -3.46 8.31 -25.48
N TYR A 5 -4.79 8.25 -25.51
CA TYR A 5 -5.60 7.19 -24.89
C TYR A 5 -5.19 5.77 -25.27
N SER A 6 -4.62 5.59 -26.47
CA SER A 6 -4.15 4.29 -26.97
C SER A 6 -3.15 3.58 -26.05
N GLN A 7 -2.36 4.30 -25.26
CA GLN A 7 -1.37 3.67 -24.38
C GLN A 7 -1.97 3.01 -23.13
N TYR A 8 -3.19 3.39 -22.74
CA TYR A 8 -3.87 2.84 -21.57
C TYR A 8 -4.93 1.80 -21.95
N GLU A 9 -5.16 1.57 -23.24
CA GLU A 9 -6.21 0.71 -23.76
C GLU A 9 -6.15 -0.71 -23.19
N GLN A 10 -4.94 -1.28 -23.06
CA GLN A 10 -4.76 -2.61 -22.48
C GLN A 10 -5.25 -2.69 -21.02
N GLY A 11 -5.11 -1.61 -20.25
CA GLY A 11 -5.54 -1.55 -18.85
C GLY A 11 -7.06 -1.39 -18.68
N LEU A 12 -7.77 -0.87 -19.68
CA LEU A 12 -9.21 -0.63 -19.60
C LEU A 12 -10.04 -1.91 -19.66
N TRP A 13 -9.53 -2.95 -20.32
CA TRP A 13 -10.28 -4.19 -20.63
C TRP A 13 -9.85 -5.40 -19.80
N VAL A 14 -9.03 -5.21 -18.76
CA VAL A 14 -8.45 -6.30 -17.94
C VAL A 14 -9.53 -7.22 -17.34
N PHE A 15 -10.69 -6.67 -16.98
CA PHE A 15 -11.81 -7.43 -16.41
C PHE A 15 -12.40 -8.47 -17.38
N LEU A 16 -12.21 -8.33 -18.69
CA LEU A 16 -12.65 -9.33 -19.68
C LEU A 16 -11.83 -10.63 -19.61
N ASN A 17 -10.55 -10.52 -19.24
CA ASN A 17 -9.61 -11.65 -19.21
C ASN A 17 -9.41 -12.23 -17.80
N HIS A 18 -9.78 -11.49 -16.75
CA HIS A 18 -9.54 -11.87 -15.36
C HIS A 18 -10.86 -11.90 -14.56
N PRO A 19 -11.52 -13.07 -14.47
CA PRO A 19 -12.72 -13.26 -13.66
C PRO A 19 -12.40 -12.92 -12.19
N GLY A 20 -13.03 -11.87 -11.66
CA GLY A 20 -12.79 -11.37 -10.30
C GLY A 20 -12.20 -9.97 -10.23
N THR A 21 -11.68 -9.43 -11.34
CA THR A 21 -11.31 -8.02 -11.43
C THR A 21 -12.56 -7.16 -11.65
N PRO A 22 -12.83 -6.15 -10.79
CA PRO A 22 -13.98 -5.27 -10.99
C PRO A 22 -13.86 -4.45 -12.29
N LEU A 23 -15.01 -4.10 -12.88
CA LEU A 23 -15.09 -3.19 -14.03
C LEU A 23 -14.53 -1.79 -13.72
N THR A 24 -14.56 -1.38 -12.45
CA THR A 24 -14.18 -0.03 -12.03
C THR A 24 -12.89 -0.02 -11.21
N ASN A 25 -12.12 1.05 -11.33
CA ASN A 25 -10.88 1.27 -10.57
C ASN A 25 -11.09 1.73 -9.12
N ASN A 26 -12.34 1.69 -8.63
CA ASN A 26 -12.74 2.27 -7.34
C ASN A 26 -11.91 1.72 -6.17
N GLU A 27 -11.57 0.43 -6.20
CA GLU A 27 -10.78 -0.20 -5.15
C GLU A 27 -9.36 0.38 -5.10
N ALA A 28 -8.69 0.47 -6.24
CA ALA A 28 -7.33 1.01 -6.29
C ALA A 28 -7.31 2.50 -5.92
N GLU A 29 -8.26 3.29 -6.42
CA GLU A 29 -8.41 4.71 -6.04
C GLU A 29 -8.62 4.87 -4.54
N ARG A 30 -9.45 4.02 -3.93
CA ARG A 30 -9.70 4.04 -2.48
C ARG A 30 -8.43 3.69 -1.69
N CYS A 31 -7.63 2.73 -2.16
CA CYS A 31 -6.34 2.40 -1.55
C CYS A 31 -5.35 3.58 -1.61
N LEU A 32 -5.31 4.31 -2.73
CA LEU A 32 -4.41 5.45 -2.90
C LEU A 32 -4.87 6.69 -2.13
N ARG A 33 -6.17 6.84 -1.88
CA ARG A 33 -6.79 8.04 -1.29
C ARG A 33 -6.16 8.44 0.05
N GLY A 34 -5.83 7.48 0.92
CA GLY A 34 -5.19 7.75 2.21
C GLY A 34 -3.84 8.46 2.05
N SER A 35 -3.03 8.01 1.10
CA SER A 35 -1.72 8.60 0.81
C SER A 35 -1.83 10.04 0.27
N VAL A 36 -2.82 10.31 -0.59
CA VAL A 36 -3.09 11.62 -1.20
C VAL A 36 -3.59 12.62 -0.16
N ILE A 37 -4.56 12.22 0.68
CA ILE A 37 -5.06 13.05 1.78
C ILE A 37 -3.93 13.41 2.73
N MET A 38 -3.13 12.43 3.14
CA MET A 38 -2.04 12.68 4.07
C MET A 38 -0.94 13.57 3.43
N ARG A 39 -0.72 13.50 2.12
CA ARG A 39 0.18 14.43 1.42
C ARG A 39 -0.38 15.86 1.42
N LYS A 40 -1.69 16.00 1.23
CA LYS A 40 -2.37 17.29 1.24
C LYS A 40 -2.34 17.96 2.61
N ILE A 41 -2.50 17.19 3.68
CA ILE A 41 -2.53 17.71 5.06
C ILE A 41 -1.12 17.98 5.59
N CYS A 42 -0.17 17.08 5.33
CA CYS A 42 1.17 17.14 5.92
C CYS A 42 2.25 17.69 4.99
N TYR A 43 1.91 18.12 3.76
CA TYR A 43 2.80 18.64 2.71
C TYR A 43 3.93 17.71 2.22
N GLY A 44 4.20 16.61 2.91
CA GLY A 44 5.22 15.62 2.54
C GLY A 44 6.56 15.86 3.24
N THR A 45 7.63 15.30 2.66
CA THR A 45 9.00 15.41 3.15
C THR A 45 9.93 15.54 1.96
N SER A 46 10.98 16.36 2.09
CA SER A 46 12.00 16.57 1.05
C SER A 46 13.19 15.62 1.18
N SER A 47 13.21 14.77 2.20
CA SER A 47 14.29 13.81 2.41
C SER A 47 13.94 12.43 1.83
N ASP A 48 14.89 11.82 1.12
CA ASP A 48 14.76 10.44 0.60
C ASP A 48 14.42 9.44 1.73
N ARG A 49 15.06 9.59 2.90
CA ARG A 49 14.77 8.77 4.08
C ARG A 49 13.31 8.92 4.54
N GLY A 50 12.82 10.16 4.62
CA GLY A 50 11.45 10.43 5.03
C GLY A 50 10.44 9.90 4.02
N GLU A 51 10.71 10.03 2.72
CA GLU A 51 9.81 9.57 1.67
C GLU A 51 9.70 8.04 1.68
N LYS A 52 10.84 7.35 1.82
CA LYS A 52 10.88 5.89 2.02
C LYS A 52 10.14 5.45 3.27
N PHE A 53 10.34 6.13 4.40
CA PHE A 53 9.65 5.83 5.65
C PHE A 53 8.13 5.95 5.48
N ARG A 54 7.67 7.08 4.94
CA ARG A 54 6.27 7.36 4.69
C ARG A 54 5.65 6.29 3.77
N SER A 55 6.29 6.00 2.64
CA SER A 55 5.82 5.00 1.67
C SER A 55 5.66 3.62 2.30
N ARG A 56 6.65 3.17 3.07
CA ARG A 56 6.62 1.88 3.79
C ARG A 56 5.50 1.81 4.82
N ILE A 57 5.34 2.84 5.66
CA ILE A 57 4.28 2.87 6.68
C ILE A 57 2.89 2.86 6.04
N LEU A 58 2.66 3.66 5.00
CA LEU A 58 1.38 3.66 4.27
C LEU A 58 1.09 2.30 3.64
N SER A 59 2.08 1.66 3.03
CA SER A 59 1.93 0.32 2.47
C SER A 59 1.52 -0.72 3.53
N VAL A 60 2.18 -0.72 4.69
CA VAL A 60 1.83 -1.60 5.82
C VAL A 60 0.40 -1.31 6.31
N VAL A 61 0.04 -0.05 6.51
CA VAL A 61 -1.29 0.34 7.01
C VAL A 61 -2.40 -0.08 6.04
N GLU A 62 -2.24 0.17 4.74
CA GLU A 62 -3.24 -0.24 3.74
C GLU A 62 -3.35 -1.77 3.64
N THR A 63 -2.23 -2.48 3.77
CA THR A 63 -2.23 -3.96 3.83
C THR A 63 -3.00 -4.47 5.06
N CYS A 64 -2.75 -3.88 6.22
CA CYS A 64 -3.48 -4.19 7.45
C CYS A 64 -4.99 -3.97 7.29
N LYS A 65 -5.40 -2.84 6.69
CA LYS A 65 -6.82 -2.56 6.42
C LYS A 65 -7.45 -3.63 5.53
N LYS A 66 -6.79 -4.02 4.42
CA LYS A 66 -7.30 -5.07 3.51
C LYS A 66 -7.44 -6.41 4.20
N ARG A 67 -6.51 -6.75 5.10
CA ARG A 67 -6.50 -8.00 5.85
C ARG A 67 -7.29 -7.95 7.16
N LYS A 68 -7.98 -6.84 7.46
CA LYS A 68 -8.73 -6.60 8.70
C LYS A 68 -7.87 -6.76 9.97
N LEU A 69 -6.61 -6.37 9.89
CA LEU A 69 -5.66 -6.36 11.00
C LEU A 69 -5.53 -4.95 11.59
N SER A 70 -5.24 -4.88 12.89
CA SER A 70 -4.91 -3.62 13.55
C SER A 70 -3.53 -3.11 13.09
N PRO A 71 -3.43 -1.95 12.43
CA PRO A 71 -2.14 -1.43 11.97
C PRO A 71 -1.18 -1.13 13.13
N ILE A 72 -1.72 -0.64 14.25
CA ILE A 72 -0.93 -0.33 15.45
C ILE A 72 -0.31 -1.61 16.00
N THR A 73 -1.09 -2.68 16.14
CA THR A 73 -0.60 -3.96 16.65
C THR A 73 0.50 -4.54 15.75
N VAL A 74 0.29 -4.51 14.43
CA VAL A 74 1.29 -4.98 13.45
C VAL A 74 2.58 -4.18 13.56
N ILE A 75 2.50 -2.85 13.55
CA ILE A 75 3.67 -1.98 13.65
C ILE A 75 4.39 -2.17 14.99
N SER A 76 3.65 -2.24 16.11
CA SER A 76 4.22 -2.51 17.43
C SER A 76 4.96 -3.84 17.49
N THR A 77 4.42 -4.88 16.85
CA THR A 77 5.06 -6.21 16.78
C THR A 77 6.37 -6.15 16.01
N ILE A 78 6.37 -5.49 14.84
CA ILE A 78 7.60 -5.27 14.05
C ILE A 78 8.63 -4.49 14.86
N ILE A 79 8.23 -3.38 15.50
CA ILE A 79 9.13 -2.54 16.30
C ILE A 79 9.72 -3.34 17.46
N ALA A 80 8.91 -4.14 18.17
CA ALA A 80 9.39 -4.97 19.26
C ALA A 80 10.46 -5.98 18.79
N GLY A 81 10.25 -6.63 17.64
CA GLY A 81 11.24 -7.54 17.04
C GLY A 81 12.55 -6.83 16.68
N VAL A 82 12.46 -5.65 16.05
CA VAL A 82 13.62 -4.85 15.65
C VAL A 82 14.41 -4.35 16.87
N VAL A 83 13.73 -3.81 17.87
CA VAL A 83 14.35 -3.31 19.11
C VAL A 83 14.98 -4.46 19.91
N GLY A 84 14.29 -5.60 19.97
CA GLY A 84 14.78 -6.81 20.63
C GLY A 84 15.92 -7.51 19.88
N LYS A 85 16.26 -7.07 18.65
CA LYS A 85 17.22 -7.74 17.75
C LYS A 85 16.87 -9.21 17.49
N CYS A 86 15.57 -9.50 17.45
CA CYS A 86 15.05 -10.81 17.06
C CYS A 86 14.85 -10.88 15.54
N ASP A 87 14.56 -12.07 15.03
CA ASP A 87 14.12 -12.23 13.65
C ASP A 87 12.85 -11.41 13.38
N TYR A 88 12.70 -10.97 12.12
CA TYR A 88 11.53 -10.20 11.72
C TYR A 88 10.26 -11.03 11.88
N PRO A 89 9.27 -10.56 12.64
CA PRO A 89 8.03 -11.31 12.85
C PRO A 89 7.25 -11.42 11.54
N ASP A 90 6.75 -12.62 11.23
CA ASP A 90 5.87 -12.88 10.09
C ASP A 90 4.44 -12.38 10.38
N VAL A 91 4.29 -11.06 10.49
CA VAL A 91 3.02 -10.38 10.82
C VAL A 91 1.94 -10.56 9.74
N PHE A 92 2.32 -11.06 8.57
CA PHE A 92 1.44 -11.25 7.43
C PHE A 92 1.36 -12.71 6.96
N GLY A 93 1.97 -13.68 7.63
CA GLY A 93 1.92 -15.08 7.20
C GLY A 93 2.53 -15.30 5.81
N LEU A 94 3.55 -14.53 5.43
CA LEU A 94 4.19 -14.60 4.11
C LEU A 94 5.29 -15.66 4.02
N THR A 95 5.86 -16.06 5.15
CA THR A 95 6.94 -17.07 5.20
C THR A 95 6.41 -18.47 5.53
N SER A 96 5.14 -18.56 5.91
CA SER A 96 4.47 -19.79 6.31
C SER A 96 3.58 -20.29 5.16
N ALA A 97 4.19 -20.90 4.14
CA ALA A 97 3.50 -21.53 3.01
C ALA A 97 3.86 -23.02 2.92
#